data_AF-A0A950VI34-F1
#
_entry.id   AF-A0A950VI34-F1
#
_cell.length_a   1.000
_cell.length_b   1.000
_cell.length_c   1.000
_cell.angle_alpha   90.00
_cell.angle_beta   90.00
_cell.angle_gamma   90.00
#
_symmetry.space_group_name_H-M   'P 1'
#
loop_
_entity.id
_entity.type
_entity.pdbx_description
1 polymer ?
#
loop_
_entity_poly.entity_id
_entity_poly.type
_entity_poly.pdbx_seq_one_letter_code
_entity_poly.pdbx_strand_id
1 'polypeptide(L)' 'MTQPASGIFADLMATDPALYDVATSAAGPAGSLPLTEELLLHAPSGEVFGLSQDVGMGWSPAELNRPEFL' A
#
# COMPACT_ATOMS: atom_id res chain seq x y z
N MET A 1 -17.20 -18.66 -37.15
CA MET A 1 -16.64 -19.39 -36.00
C MET A 1 -15.81 -18.42 -35.20
N THR A 2 -16.41 -17.78 -34.18
CA THR A 2 -15.74 -16.80 -33.31
C THR A 2 -15.74 -17.39 -31.91
N GLN A 3 -14.56 -17.71 -31.40
CA GLN A 3 -14.36 -18.10 -30.00
C GLN A 3 -14.27 -16.83 -29.15
N PRO A 4 -14.83 -16.78 -27.92
CA PRO A 4 -14.90 -15.55 -27.15
C PRO A 4 -13.54 -15.24 -26.52
N ALA A 5 -13.01 -14.05 -26.78
CA ALA A 5 -11.79 -13.52 -26.15
C ALA A 5 -11.94 -13.23 -24.64
N SER A 6 -13.08 -13.59 -24.02
CA SER A 6 -13.39 -13.27 -22.63
C SER A 6 -12.62 -14.10 -21.60
N GLY A 7 -12.13 -15.31 -21.95
CA GLY A 7 -11.45 -16.20 -20.99
C GLY A 7 -10.03 -15.76 -20.64
N ILE A 8 -9.25 -15.29 -21.62
CA ILE A 8 -7.82 -14.97 -21.43
C ILE A 8 -7.57 -13.81 -20.47
N PHE A 9 -8.47 -12.82 -20.45
CA PHE A 9 -8.35 -11.67 -19.55
C PHE A 9 -8.72 -12.05 -18.11
N ALA A 10 -9.76 -12.87 -17.95
CA ALA A 10 -10.15 -13.40 -16.65
C ALA A 10 -9.04 -14.26 -16.04
N ASP A 11 -8.38 -15.10 -16.85
CA ASP A 11 -7.26 -15.93 -16.41
C ASP A 11 -6.01 -15.07 -16.07
N LEU A 12 -5.75 -13.99 -16.81
CA LEU A 12 -4.65 -13.06 -16.49
C LEU A 12 -4.88 -12.29 -15.18
N MET A 13 -6.15 -11.93 -14.91
CA MET A 13 -6.56 -11.22 -13.70
C MET A 13 -6.74 -12.17 -12.51
N ALA A 14 -6.78 -13.48 -12.73
CA ALA A 14 -6.88 -14.47 -11.67
C ALA A 14 -5.59 -14.45 -10.83
N THR A 15 -5.69 -14.01 -9.59
CA THR A 15 -4.58 -14.00 -8.63
C THR A 15 -4.77 -15.15 -7.65
N ASP A 16 -3.75 -15.98 -7.47
CA ASP A 16 -3.72 -17.01 -6.44
C ASP A 16 -3.77 -16.34 -5.06
N PRO A 17 -4.78 -16.62 -4.20
CA PRO A 17 -4.86 -16.06 -2.86
C PRO A 17 -3.61 -16.32 -2.00
N ALA A 18 -2.85 -17.38 -2.28
CA ALA A 18 -1.60 -17.68 -1.59
C ALA A 18 -0.54 -16.58 -1.76
N LEU A 19 -0.63 -15.74 -2.81
CA LEU A 19 0.29 -14.61 -3.02
C LEU A 19 0.14 -13.49 -1.97
N TYR A 20 -0.98 -13.45 -1.24
CA TYR A 20 -1.18 -12.49 -0.15
C TYR A 20 -0.61 -12.97 1.19
N ASP A 21 -0.13 -14.23 1.27
CA ASP A 21 0.58 -14.74 2.45
C ASP A 21 2.05 -14.31 2.41
N VAL A 22 2.29 -13.06 2.83
CA VAL A 22 3.61 -12.44 2.79
C VAL A 22 4.50 -13.04 3.88
N ALA A 23 5.55 -13.75 3.46
CA ALA A 23 6.59 -14.23 4.37
C ALA A 23 7.49 -13.06 4.83
N THR A 24 7.37 -12.64 6.10
CA THR A 24 8.20 -11.59 6.70
C THR A 24 9.19 -12.17 7.71
N SER A 25 10.36 -11.52 7.86
CA SER A 25 11.36 -11.91 8.86
C SER A 25 11.05 -11.40 10.28
N ALA A 26 10.13 -10.45 10.38
CA ALA A 26 9.69 -9.84 11.64
C ALA A 26 8.27 -9.28 11.49
N ALA A 27 7.61 -9.01 12.62
CA ALA A 27 6.37 -8.25 12.63
C ALA A 27 6.61 -6.81 12.15
N GLY A 28 5.70 -6.28 11.34
CA GLY A 28 5.72 -4.88 10.94
C GLY A 28 5.24 -3.95 12.07
N PRO A 29 5.41 -2.62 11.90
CA PRO A 29 4.87 -1.63 12.82
C PRO A 29 3.34 -1.78 12.94
N ALA A 30 2.84 -1.78 14.18
CA ALA A 30 1.40 -1.86 14.43
C ALA A 30 0.73 -0.48 14.24
N GLY A 31 -0.54 -0.49 13.83
CA GLY A 31 -1.35 0.73 13.66
C GLY A 31 -1.76 0.98 12.21
N SER A 32 -1.98 2.24 11.87
CA SER A 32 -2.43 2.64 10.54
C SER A 32 -1.83 4.00 10.19
N LEU A 33 -1.43 4.17 8.93
CA LEU A 33 -1.04 5.48 8.42
C LEU A 33 -2.27 6.40 8.39
N PRO A 34 -2.13 7.70 8.68
CA PRO A 34 -3.23 8.66 8.69
C PRO A 34 -3.61 9.09 7.26
N LEU A 35 -3.81 8.13 6.36
CA LEU A 35 -4.17 8.37 4.97
C LEU A 35 -5.60 8.91 4.87
N THR A 36 -5.78 9.92 4.03
CA THR A 36 -7.10 10.46 3.68
C THR A 36 -7.36 10.26 2.19
N GLU A 37 -8.63 10.28 1.79
CA GLU A 37 -9.00 10.21 0.37
C GLU A 37 -8.34 11.33 -0.45
N GLU A 38 -8.36 12.56 0.07
CA GLU A 38 -7.73 13.72 -0.57
C GLU A 38 -6.23 13.50 -0.81
N LEU A 39 -5.51 12.99 0.20
CA LEU A 39 -4.09 12.67 0.09
C LEU A 39 -3.85 11.62 -1.02
N LEU A 40 -4.66 10.57 -1.06
CA LEU A 40 -4.51 9.48 -2.03
C LEU A 40 -4.82 9.92 -3.47
N LEU A 41 -5.76 10.84 -3.65
CA LEU A 41 -6.16 11.33 -4.97
C LEU A 41 -5.22 12.42 -5.52
N HIS A 42 -4.64 13.24 -4.64
CA HIS A 42 -4.02 14.50 -5.06
C HIS A 42 -2.57 14.69 -4.60
N ALA A 43 -2.10 14.00 -3.55
CA ALA A 43 -0.73 14.15 -3.10
C ALA A 43 0.26 13.46 -4.06
N PRO A 44 1.49 13.99 -4.21
CA PRO A 44 2.56 13.27 -4.87
C PRO A 44 2.81 11.93 -4.18
N SER A 45 3.11 10.89 -4.95
CA SER A 45 3.37 9.55 -4.39
C SER A 45 4.51 9.54 -3.36
N GLY A 46 5.49 10.44 -3.50
CA GLY A 46 6.60 10.58 -2.56
C GLY A 46 6.17 11.01 -1.15
N GLU A 47 5.10 11.80 -1.03
CA GLU A 47 4.56 12.24 0.26
C GLU A 47 3.91 11.06 0.98
N VAL A 48 3.05 10.31 0.29
CA VAL A 48 2.42 9.09 0.81
C VAL A 48 3.46 8.03 1.18
N PHE A 49 4.50 7.88 0.35
CA PHE A 49 5.59 6.95 0.61
C PHE A 49 6.45 7.38 1.80
N GLY A 50 6.69 8.68 1.98
CA GLY A 50 7.41 9.23 3.13
C GLY A 50 6.79 8.79 4.46
N LEU A 51 5.48 8.93 4.60
CA LEU A 51 4.75 8.48 5.80
C LEU A 51 4.98 6.99 6.12
N SER A 52 5.00 6.14 5.10
CA SER A 52 5.26 4.71 5.27
C SER A 52 6.71 4.43 5.67
N GLN A 53 7.66 5.20 5.13
CA GLN A 53 9.07 5.07 5.45
C GLN A 53 9.33 5.48 6.90
N ASP A 54 8.78 6.60 7.37
CA ASP A 54 8.97 7.06 8.75
C ASP A 54 8.52 6.02 9.77
N VAL A 55 7.37 5.39 9.55
CA VAL A 55 6.88 4.28 10.39
C VAL A 55 7.79 3.06 10.29
N GLY A 56 8.25 2.73 9.08
CA GLY A 56 9.25 1.67 8.86
C GLY A 56 10.57 1.92 9.60
N MET A 57 10.94 3.19 9.80
CA MET A 57 12.12 3.62 10.56
C MET A 57 11.87 3.69 12.07
N GLY A 58 10.64 3.39 12.53
CA GLY A 58 10.28 3.28 13.93
C GLY A 58 9.50 4.46 14.50
N TRP A 59 9.08 5.42 13.68
CA TRP A 59 8.20 6.50 14.13
C TRP A 59 6.81 5.97 14.47
N SER A 60 6.15 6.59 15.45
CA SER A 60 4.78 6.23 15.84
C SER A 60 3.79 6.67 14.76
N PRO A 61 2.92 5.79 14.23
CA PRO A 61 1.93 6.18 13.22
C PRO A 61 0.98 7.29 13.69
N ALA A 62 0.72 7.37 15.00
CA ALA A 62 -0.13 8.42 15.59
C ALA A 62 0.53 9.81 15.60
N GLU A 63 1.83 9.90 15.31
CA GLU A 63 2.62 11.12 15.36
C GLU A 63 3.06 11.63 13.98
N LEU A 64 2.64 10.98 12.89
CA LEU A 64 3.08 11.33 11.53
C LEU A 64 2.59 12.69 11.05
N ASN A 65 1.42 13.17 11.50
CA ASN A 65 0.88 14.47 11.08
C ASN A 65 1.41 15.65 11.92
N ARG A 66 2.51 15.45 12.65
CA ARG A 66 3.15 16.53 13.39
C ARG A 66 3.93 17.41 12.40
N PRO A 67 4.15 18.69 12.74
CA PRO A 67 4.98 19.54 11.91
C PRO A 67 6.37 18.92 11.68
N GLU A 68 6.76 18.83 10.41
CA GLU A 68 8.07 18.35 9.97
C GLU A 68 9.03 19.54 9.85
N PHE A 69 10.30 19.32 10.22
CA PHE A 69 11.35 20.33 10.19
C PHE A 69 12.61 19.76 9.53
N LEU A 70 13.40 20.61 8.86
CA LEU A 70 14.71 20.29 8.29
C LEU A 70 15.84 20.98 9.07
#